data_AF-A0A9E1ND90-F1
#
_entry.id   AF-A0A9E1ND90-F1
#
_cell.length_a   1.000
_cell.length_b   1.000
_cell.length_c   1.000
_cell.angle_alpha   90.00
_cell.angle_beta   90.00
_cell.angle_gamma   90.00
#
_symmetry.space_group_name_H-M   'P 1'
#
loop_
_entity.id
_entity.type
_entity.pdbx_description
1 polymer ?
#
loop_
_entity_poly.entity_id
_entity_poly.type
_entity_poly.pdbx_seq_one_letter_code
_entity_poly.pdbx_strand_id
1 'polypeptide(L)'
;LNFIRGLSLEDGLSTLTDYTATIISFALHELITQKNDKLKVLVCGGGRKNIYLINSINKKTSKNININLIDDYNIDGDFIESQAFAYLAIRSYLNLPISFPKTTNVNASCTGGILVENF
;
A
#
# COMPACT_ATOMS: atom_id res chain seq x y z
N LEU A 1 9.35 16.48 12.22
CA LEU A 1 8.21 16.00 13.04
C LEU A 1 8.26 16.69 14.41
N ASN A 2 7.72 17.90 14.54
CA ASN A 2 7.85 18.67 15.80
C ASN A 2 7.07 18.04 16.98
N PHE A 3 6.03 17.25 16.70
CA PHE A 3 5.13 16.70 17.73
C PHE A 3 5.68 15.49 18.50
N ILE A 4 6.81 14.91 18.09
CA ILE A 4 7.48 13.81 18.82
C ILE A 4 8.75 14.27 19.56
N ARG A 5 9.10 15.55 19.46
CA ARG A 5 10.35 16.07 20.00
C ARG A 5 10.29 16.11 21.53
N GLY A 6 11.30 15.55 22.18
CA GLY A 6 11.40 15.49 23.64
C GLY A 6 10.68 14.30 24.28
N LEU A 7 10.06 13.43 23.48
CA LEU A 7 9.56 12.13 23.94
C LEU A 7 10.71 11.13 24.13
N SER A 8 10.45 10.08 24.92
CA SER A 8 11.32 8.89 24.97
C SER A 8 11.35 8.19 23.60
N LEU A 9 12.28 7.25 23.41
CA LEU A 9 12.34 6.47 22.18
C LEU A 9 11.05 5.67 21.99
N GLU A 10 10.59 5.04 23.07
CA GLU A 10 9.39 4.21 23.12
C GLU A 10 8.14 5.04 22.79
N ASP A 11 7.99 6.20 23.43
CA ASP A 11 6.85 7.10 23.19
C ASP A 11 6.91 7.70 21.79
N GLY A 12 8.10 8.05 21.30
CA GLY A 12 8.31 8.56 19.94
C GLY A 12 7.91 7.54 18.88
N LEU A 13 8.33 6.28 19.02
CA LEU A 13 7.97 5.19 18.11
C LEU A 13 6.49 4.84 18.18
N SER A 14 5.92 4.78 19.38
CA SER A 14 4.49 4.56 19.59
C SER A 14 3.65 5.65 18.92
N THR A 15 4.01 6.91 19.16
CA THR A 15 3.34 8.08 18.58
C THR A 15 3.43 8.10 17.06
N LEU A 16 4.60 7.80 16.49
CA LEU A 16 4.76 7.70 15.04
C LEU A 16 3.92 6.58 14.44
N THR A 17 3.93 5.40 15.06
CA THR A 17 3.18 4.25 14.57
C THR A 17 1.67 4.51 14.62
N ASP A 18 1.19 5.13 15.70
CA ASP A 18 -0.23 5.50 15.83
C ASP A 18 -0.64 6.61 14.86
N TYR A 19 0.25 7.58 14.62
CA TYR A 19 0.03 8.62 13.63
C TYR A 19 -0.03 8.05 12.21
N THR A 20 0.87 7.13 11.85
CA THR A 20 0.81 6.39 10.59
C THR A 20 -0.50 5.63 10.44
N ALA A 21 -0.94 4.92 11.49
CA ALA A 21 -2.24 4.24 11.48
C ALA A 21 -3.39 5.22 11.24
N THR A 22 -3.37 6.38 11.89
CA THR A 22 -4.38 7.44 11.76
C THR A 22 -4.49 7.95 10.33
N ILE A 23 -3.35 8.26 9.69
CA ILE A 23 -3.32 8.72 8.29
C ILE A 23 -3.89 7.65 7.35
N ILE A 24 -3.46 6.39 7.52
CA ILE A 24 -3.94 5.28 6.69
C ILE A 24 -5.46 5.11 6.85
N SER A 25 -5.95 5.06 8.08
CA SER A 25 -7.39 4.92 8.34
C SER A 25 -8.19 6.08 7.73
N PHE A 26 -7.72 7.32 7.87
CA PHE A 26 -8.35 8.49 7.26
C PHE A 26 -8.46 8.35 5.73
N ALA A 27 -7.35 8.00 5.06
CA ALA A 27 -7.34 7.80 3.61
C ALA A 27 -8.30 6.68 3.16
N LEU A 28 -8.39 5.59 3.92
CA LEU A 28 -9.31 4.49 3.62
C LEU A 28 -10.79 4.89 3.76
N HIS A 29 -11.14 5.74 4.73
CA HIS A 29 -12.50 6.26 4.87
C HIS A 29 -12.91 7.14 3.69
N GLU A 30 -12.00 8.01 3.23
CA GLU A 30 -12.24 8.86 2.05
C GLU A 30 -12.56 8.05 0.78
N LEU A 31 -11.95 6.86 0.64
CA LEU A 31 -12.22 5.96 -0.48
C LEU A 31 -13.63 5.33 -0.45
N ILE A 32 -14.18 5.05 0.74
CA ILE A 32 -15.53 4.45 0.88
C ILE A 32 -16.63 5.46 0.68
N THR A 33 -16.47 6.69 1.19
CA THR A 33 -17.50 7.74 1.09
C THR A 33 -17.91 8.00 -0.36
N GLN A 34 -17.01 7.74 -1.32
CA GLN A 34 -17.26 7.88 -2.75
C GLN A 34 -18.06 6.73 -3.37
N LYS A 35 -18.14 5.55 -2.72
CA LYS A 35 -18.63 4.31 -3.36
C LYS A 35 -19.73 3.56 -2.60
N ASN A 36 -20.03 3.89 -1.34
CA ASN A 36 -21.05 3.21 -0.52
C ASN A 36 -20.88 1.67 -0.42
N ASP A 37 -19.65 1.18 -0.64
CA ASP A 37 -19.33 -0.24 -0.72
C ASP A 37 -18.48 -0.71 0.47
N LYS A 38 -18.52 -2.03 0.72
CA LYS A 38 -17.55 -2.68 1.60
C LYS A 38 -16.18 -2.69 0.92
N LEU A 39 -15.17 -2.13 1.58
CA LEU A 39 -13.80 -2.12 1.10
C LEU A 39 -13.01 -3.28 1.72
N LYS A 40 -12.41 -4.11 0.87
CA LYS A 40 -11.43 -5.11 1.28
C LYS A 40 -10.03 -4.57 1.02
N VAL A 41 -9.20 -4.55 2.06
CA VAL A 41 -7.83 -4.06 2.01
C VAL A 41 -6.90 -5.22 2.29
N LEU A 42 -5.98 -5.49 1.37
CA LEU A 42 -4.92 -6.50 1.56
C LEU A 42 -3.61 -5.76 1.89
N VAL A 43 -3.06 -6.00 3.08
CA VAL A 43 -1.83 -5.35 3.51
C VAL A 43 -0.63 -6.21 3.14
N CYS A 44 0.33 -5.61 2.44
CA CYS A 44 1.60 -6.21 2.03
C CYS A 44 2.79 -5.39 2.55
N GLY A 45 4.02 -5.79 2.18
CA GLY A 45 5.25 -5.11 2.60
C GLY A 45 5.60 -5.35 4.07
N GLY A 46 6.74 -4.81 4.52
CA GLY A 46 7.24 -5.06 5.88
C GLY A 46 6.31 -4.57 7.00
N GLY A 47 5.57 -3.48 6.75
CA GLY A 47 4.62 -2.91 7.71
C GLY A 47 3.51 -3.88 8.15
N ARG A 48 3.15 -4.85 7.30
CA ARG A 48 2.15 -5.88 7.63
C ARG A 48 2.53 -6.73 8.84
N LYS A 49 3.84 -6.86 9.12
CA LYS A 49 4.38 -7.63 10.26
C LYS A 49 4.31 -6.85 11.58
N ASN A 50 4.05 -5.54 11.54
CA ASN A 50 3.86 -4.74 12.74
C ASN A 50 2.43 -4.92 13.27
N ILE A 51 2.26 -5.86 14.20
CA ILE A 51 0.97 -6.22 14.80
C ILE A 51 0.28 -5.00 15.44
N TYR A 52 1.05 -4.11 16.10
CA TYR A 52 0.49 -2.90 16.70
C TYR A 52 -0.07 -1.95 15.64
N LEU A 53 0.66 -1.71 14.56
CA LEU A 53 0.20 -0.89 13.44
C LEU A 53 -1.09 -1.44 12.83
N ILE A 54 -1.14 -2.74 12.52
CA ILE A 54 -2.33 -3.38 11.94
C ILE A 54 -3.53 -3.31 12.88
N ASN A 55 -3.33 -3.56 14.16
CA ASN A 55 -4.39 -3.43 15.17
C ASN A 55 -4.87 -1.98 15.31
N SER A 56 -3.96 -1.01 15.25
CA SER A 56 -4.30 0.41 15.34
C SER A 56 -5.09 0.88 14.13
N ILE A 57 -4.71 0.46 12.91
CA ILE A 57 -5.48 0.73 11.68
C ILE A 57 -6.89 0.14 11.81
N ASN A 58 -7.00 -1.15 12.15
CA ASN A 58 -8.28 -1.84 12.31
C ASN A 58 -9.22 -1.16 13.32
N LYS A 59 -8.68 -0.71 14.47
CA LYS A 59 -9.44 0.00 15.50
C LYS A 59 -9.96 1.36 15.02
N LYS A 60 -9.22 2.03 14.12
CA LYS A 60 -9.55 3.38 13.61
C LYS A 60 -10.38 3.36 12.32
N THR A 61 -10.48 2.21 11.63
CA THR A 61 -11.30 2.03 10.43
C THR A 61 -12.76 1.67 10.75
N SER A 62 -13.69 1.96 9.85
CA SER A 62 -15.11 1.58 10.01
C SER A 62 -15.31 0.09 9.73
N LYS A 63 -16.44 -0.47 10.19
CA LYS A 63 -16.81 -1.89 9.93
C LYS A 63 -16.99 -2.23 8.44
N ASN A 64 -17.09 -1.21 7.58
CA ASN A 64 -17.18 -1.38 6.14
C ASN A 64 -15.80 -1.59 5.49
N ILE A 65 -14.70 -1.34 6.21
CA ILE A 65 -13.34 -1.63 5.78
C ILE A 65 -12.89 -2.92 6.46
N ASN A 66 -12.54 -3.93 5.66
CA ASN A 66 -11.97 -5.18 6.13
C ASN A 66 -10.47 -5.20 5.80
N ILE A 67 -9.62 -5.06 6.82
CA ILE A 67 -8.17 -5.16 6.69
C ILE A 67 -7.78 -6.64 6.83
N ASN A 68 -7.19 -7.23 5.80
CA ASN A 68 -6.63 -8.57 5.83
C ASN A 68 -5.15 -8.54 5.49
N LEU A 69 -4.41 -9.51 6.01
CA LEU A 69 -3.01 -9.69 5.62
C LEU A 69 -2.97 -10.42 4.28
N ILE A 70 -2.02 -10.08 3.43
CA ILE A 70 -1.84 -10.80 2.16
C ILE A 70 -1.40 -12.26 2.38
N ASP A 71 -0.73 -12.52 3.50
CA ASP A 71 -0.28 -13.86 3.91
C ASP A 71 -1.47 -14.81 4.14
N ASP A 72 -2.65 -14.28 4.53
CA ASP A 72 -3.90 -15.05 4.66
C ASP A 72 -4.38 -15.66 3.31
N TYR A 73 -3.82 -15.18 2.20
CA TYR A 73 -4.13 -15.63 0.83
C TYR A 73 -3.04 -16.55 0.26
N ASN A 74 -2.10 -17.01 1.08
CA ASN A 74 -0.94 -17.80 0.67
C ASN A 74 -0.05 -17.08 -0.36
N ILE A 75 0.00 -15.75 -0.29
CA ILE A 75 0.89 -14.93 -1.11
C ILE A 75 1.94 -14.31 -0.20
N ASP A 76 3.21 -14.44 -0.57
CA ASP A 76 4.30 -13.86 0.19
C ASP A 76 4.32 -12.33 0.06
N GLY A 77 3.91 -11.67 1.15
CA GLY A 77 3.83 -10.21 1.21
C GLY A 77 5.17 -9.47 1.15
N ASP A 78 6.30 -10.16 1.32
CA ASP A 78 7.64 -9.56 1.20
C ASP A 78 8.05 -9.34 -0.26
N PHE A 79 7.50 -10.13 -1.20
CA PHE A 79 7.93 -10.11 -2.60
C PHE A 79 7.01 -9.30 -3.53
N ILE A 80 5.91 -8.73 -3.03
CA ILE A 80 4.89 -8.07 -3.86
C ILE A 80 5.47 -7.00 -4.79
N GLU A 81 6.40 -6.17 -4.31
CA GLU A 81 7.03 -5.14 -5.15
C GLU A 81 7.88 -5.76 -6.26
N SER A 82 8.68 -6.79 -5.95
CA SER A 82 9.48 -7.50 -6.95
C SER A 82 8.63 -8.22 -8.00
N GLN A 83 7.52 -8.84 -7.58
CA GLN A 83 6.55 -9.48 -8.46
C GLN A 83 5.85 -8.45 -9.35
N ALA A 84 5.53 -7.26 -8.81
CA ALA A 84 5.01 -6.15 -9.60
C ALA A 84 6.00 -5.73 -10.68
N PHE A 85 7.30 -5.60 -10.38
CA PHE A 85 8.30 -5.31 -11.40
C PHE A 85 8.42 -6.40 -12.47
N ALA A 86 8.40 -7.68 -12.08
CA ALA A 86 8.38 -8.78 -13.04
C ALA A 86 7.17 -8.71 -13.98
N TYR A 87 5.98 -8.39 -13.43
CA TYR A 87 4.77 -8.18 -14.21
C TYR A 87 4.87 -6.98 -15.16
N LEU A 88 5.44 -5.86 -14.71
CA LEU A 88 5.68 -4.69 -15.57
C LEU A 88 6.68 -5.01 -16.68
N ALA A 89 7.72 -5.79 -16.40
CA ALA A 89 8.74 -6.19 -17.37
C ALA A 89 8.16 -7.01 -18.53
N ILE A 90 7.38 -8.06 -18.25
CA ILE A 90 6.76 -8.87 -19.31
C ILE A 90 5.76 -8.05 -20.13
N ARG A 91 5.04 -7.12 -19.51
CA ARG A 91 4.13 -6.22 -20.23
C ARG A 91 4.87 -5.25 -21.14
N SER A 92 5.98 -4.67 -20.66
CA SER A 92 6.87 -3.82 -21.46
C SER A 92 7.39 -4.58 -22.67
N TYR A 93 7.91 -5.79 -22.47
CA TYR A 93 8.39 -6.67 -23.55
C TYR A 93 7.31 -6.97 -24.60
N LEU A 94 6.06 -7.16 -24.17
CA LEU A 94 4.90 -7.39 -25.04
C LEU A 94 4.26 -6.09 -25.58
N ASN A 95 4.86 -4.91 -25.34
CA ASN A 95 4.31 -3.59 -25.68
C ASN A 95 2.90 -3.31 -25.13
N LEU A 96 2.58 -3.89 -23.97
CA LEU A 96 1.32 -3.67 -23.27
C LEU A 96 1.42 -2.48 -22.31
N PRO A 97 0.31 -1.75 -22.05
CA PRO A 97 0.33 -0.61 -21.14
C PRO A 97 0.75 -0.98 -19.73
N ILE A 98 1.64 -0.18 -19.12
CA ILE A 98 2.11 -0.32 -17.74
C ILE A 98 1.77 0.89 -16.87
N SER A 99 1.39 2.03 -17.48
CA SER A 99 0.94 3.24 -16.80
C SER A 99 -0.46 3.61 -17.28
N PHE A 100 -1.31 4.09 -16.38
CA PHE A 100 -2.72 4.39 -16.67
C PHE A 100 -3.11 5.78 -16.16
N PRO A 101 -4.05 6.49 -16.82
CA PRO A 101 -4.46 7.82 -16.41
C PRO A 101 -4.94 7.89 -14.94
N LYS A 102 -5.65 6.85 -14.47
CA LYS A 102 -6.19 6.80 -13.10
C LYS A 102 -5.13 6.49 -12.03
N THR A 103 -3.94 6.03 -12.39
CA THR A 103 -2.88 5.67 -11.43
C THR A 103 -1.76 6.71 -11.38
N THR A 104 -1.30 7.19 -12.53
CA THR A 104 -0.15 8.11 -12.63
C THR A 104 -0.47 9.43 -13.31
N ASN A 105 -1.73 9.66 -13.69
CA ASN A 105 -2.18 10.87 -14.39
C ASN A 105 -1.56 11.11 -15.78
N VAL A 106 -1.13 10.04 -16.47
CA VAL A 106 -0.72 10.12 -17.89
C VAL A 106 -1.92 10.41 -18.80
N ASN A 107 -1.70 11.09 -19.93
CA ASN A 107 -2.78 11.49 -20.86
C ASN A 107 -3.55 10.30 -21.46
N ALA A 108 -2.85 9.21 -21.76
CA ALA A 108 -3.42 7.97 -22.26
C ALA A 108 -2.60 6.79 -21.70
N SER A 109 -3.20 5.61 -21.64
CA SER A 109 -2.50 4.40 -21.22
C SER A 109 -1.27 4.16 -22.09
N CYS A 110 -0.11 3.97 -21.48
CA CYS A 110 1.16 3.87 -22.21
C CYS A 110 2.02 2.72 -21.70
N THR A 111 2.88 2.22 -22.61
CA THR A 111 3.99 1.33 -22.26
C THR A 111 5.16 2.16 -21.69
N GLY A 112 6.23 1.49 -21.26
CA GLY A 112 7.47 2.10 -20.80
C GLY A 112 8.54 1.03 -20.57
N GLY A 113 9.68 1.42 -19.98
CA GLY A 113 10.84 0.55 -19.85
C GLY A 113 11.73 0.55 -21.11
N ILE A 114 12.94 0.02 -20.98
CA ILE A 114 13.92 -0.14 -22.07
C ILE A 114 14.35 -1.59 -22.07
N LEU A 115 14.19 -2.29 -23.20
CA LEU A 115 14.73 -3.63 -23.37
C LEU A 115 16.24 -3.52 -23.58
N VAL A 116 17.01 -4.14 -22.69
CA VAL A 116 18.46 -4.21 -22.79
C VAL A 116 18.82 -5.65 -23.14
N GLU A 117 19.42 -5.84 -24.31
CA GLU A 117 20.04 -7.11 -24.68
C GLU A 117 21.44 -7.15 -24.07
N ASN A 118 21.68 -8.13 -23.21
CA ASN A 118 23.03 -8.43 -22.75
C ASN A 118 23.73 -9.29 -23.80
N PHE A 119 24.98 -8.92 -24.08
CA PHE A 119 25.89 -9.56 -25.04
C PHE A 119 26.29 -10.98 -24.62
#